data_AF-A0A7Y6EYM8-F1
#
_entry.id   AF-A0A7Y6EYM8-F1
#
_cell.length_a   1.000
_cell.length_b   1.000
_cell.length_c   1.000
_cell.angle_alpha   90.00
_cell.angle_beta   90.00
_cell.angle_gamma   90.00
#
_symmetry.space_group_name_H-M   'P 1'
#
loop_
_entity.id
_entity.type
_entity.pdbx_description
1 polymer ?
#
loop_
_entity_poly.entity_id
_entity_poly.type
_entity_poly.pdbx_seq_one_letter_code
_entity_poly.pdbx_strand_id
1 'polypeptide(L)'
;MLTKEDFKKIKKEAKLEIAVLEQEYHDIGQKLDSSQSDQRKNRRYASLVIELCSIMEQMLNQLYQNVYQKSFNSTELMKIPAYRARSNMEMIQAELTKQQITLKSGKENMAHALSQVFQARNRLIHENFTFASIVKEDMKEEQTFEAMLDTIKRYRKHLKYLRPE
;
A
#
# COMPACT_ATOMS: atom_id res chain seq x y z
N MET A 1 -11.76 -5.37 20.41
CA MET A 1 -11.68 -6.58 19.58
C MET A 1 -12.34 -6.27 18.25
N LEU A 2 -11.65 -6.46 17.12
CA LEU A 2 -12.14 -6.08 15.79
C LEU A 2 -13.39 -6.87 15.38
N THR A 3 -14.48 -6.18 15.02
CA THR A 3 -15.70 -6.77 14.45
C THR A 3 -15.65 -6.85 12.92
N LYS A 4 -16.55 -7.62 12.29
CA LYS A 4 -16.68 -7.63 10.81
C LYS A 4 -17.11 -6.28 10.26
N GLU A 5 -17.89 -5.51 11.02
CA GLU A 5 -18.33 -4.17 10.62
C GLU A 5 -17.16 -3.18 10.64
N ASP A 6 -16.35 -3.19 11.71
CA ASP A 6 -15.13 -2.38 11.79
C ASP A 6 -14.18 -2.68 10.63
N PHE A 7 -13.97 -3.97 10.34
CA PHE A 7 -13.14 -4.40 9.21
C PHE A 7 -13.66 -3.84 7.87
N LYS A 8 -14.98 -3.91 7.64
CA LYS A 8 -15.60 -3.35 6.43
C LYS A 8 -15.46 -1.84 6.37
N LYS A 9 -15.63 -1.15 7.50
CA LYS A 9 -15.52 0.31 7.62
C LYS A 9 -14.10 0.79 7.28
N ILE A 10 -13.08 0.24 7.94
CA ILE A 10 -11.66 0.56 7.70
C ILE A 10 -11.29 0.36 6.22
N LYS A 11 -11.72 -0.77 5.64
CA LYS A 11 -11.49 -1.04 4.21
C LYS A 11 -12.24 -0.12 3.24
N LYS A 12 -13.37 0.46 3.67
CA LYS A 12 -14.17 1.39 2.89
C LYS A 12 -13.55 2.78 2.93
N GLU A 13 -13.05 3.22 4.08
CA GLU A 13 -12.31 4.48 4.23
C GLU A 13 -11.09 4.48 3.31
N ALA A 14 -10.23 3.47 3.41
CA ALA A 14 -9.08 3.31 2.50
C ALA A 14 -9.48 3.26 1.01
N LYS A 15 -10.66 2.69 0.68
CA LYS A 15 -11.16 2.69 -0.71
C LYS A 15 -11.45 4.10 -1.20
N LEU A 16 -12.09 4.92 -0.37
CA LEU A 16 -12.48 6.28 -0.72
C LEU A 16 -11.25 7.17 -0.88
N GLU A 17 -10.28 7.06 0.03
CA GLU A 17 -9.02 7.81 -0.06
C GLU A 17 -8.22 7.43 -1.31
N ILE A 18 -8.12 6.14 -1.63
CA ILE A 18 -7.49 5.69 -2.89
C ILE A 18 -8.23 6.25 -4.12
N ALA A 19 -9.56 6.32 -4.09
CA ALA A 19 -10.34 6.84 -5.20
C ALA A 19 -10.11 8.34 -5.43
N VAL A 20 -9.85 9.11 -4.38
CA VAL A 20 -9.48 10.53 -4.50
C VAL A 20 -8.13 10.66 -5.23
N LEU A 21 -7.13 9.86 -4.85
CA LEU A 21 -5.82 9.88 -5.52
C LEU A 21 -5.87 9.35 -6.96
N GLU A 22 -6.73 8.38 -7.24
CA GLU A 22 -6.99 7.90 -8.61
C GLU A 22 -7.62 8.98 -9.49
N GLN A 23 -8.58 9.75 -8.95
CA GLN A 23 -9.14 10.89 -9.68
C GLN A 23 -8.07 11.95 -9.95
N GLU A 24 -7.25 12.27 -8.95
CA GLU A 24 -6.18 13.23 -9.14
C GLU A 24 -5.17 12.77 -10.20
N TYR A 25 -4.84 11.48 -10.22
CA TYR A 25 -4.02 10.89 -11.28
C TYR A 25 -4.62 11.14 -12.67
N HIS A 26 -5.93 10.94 -12.85
CA HIS A 26 -6.59 11.21 -14.12
C HIS A 26 -6.56 12.70 -14.51
N ASP A 27 -6.67 13.59 -13.53
CA ASP A 27 -6.61 15.04 -13.76
C ASP A 27 -5.21 15.51 -14.21
N ILE A 28 -4.13 14.82 -13.79
CA ILE A 28 -2.76 15.10 -14.25
C ILE A 28 -2.67 14.88 -15.76
N GLY A 29 -3.28 13.81 -16.28
CA GLY A 29 -3.25 13.46 -17.70
C GLY A 29 -3.97 14.45 -18.62
N GLN A 30 -4.91 15.25 -18.08
CA GLN A 30 -5.73 16.18 -18.86
C GLN A 30 -5.16 17.62 -18.94
N LYS A 31 -4.22 18.00 -18.06
CA LYS A 31 -3.84 19.41 -17.86
C LYS A 31 -2.45 19.80 -18.37
N LEU A 32 -1.68 18.89 -18.96
CA LEU A 32 -0.22 19.03 -19.07
C LEU A 32 0.33 18.58 -20.44
N ASP A 33 0.32 19.49 -21.43
CA ASP A 33 0.78 19.27 -22.83
C ASP A 33 2.16 19.93 -23.13
N SER A 34 3.10 20.00 -22.17
CA SER A 34 4.44 20.57 -22.43
C SER A 34 5.59 19.82 -21.75
N SER A 35 6.83 19.96 -22.22
CA SER A 35 8.00 19.24 -21.70
C SER A 35 8.42 19.62 -20.27
N GLN A 36 8.14 20.85 -19.82
CA GLN A 36 8.25 21.21 -18.38
C GLN A 36 7.20 20.50 -17.52
N SER A 37 6.16 19.98 -18.16
CA SER A 37 5.10 19.22 -17.50
C SER A 37 5.55 17.80 -17.15
N ASP A 38 6.48 17.19 -17.88
CA ASP A 38 6.92 15.80 -17.65
C ASP A 38 7.66 15.63 -16.33
N GLN A 39 8.55 16.56 -15.97
CA GLN A 39 9.22 16.55 -14.66
C GLN A 39 8.23 16.77 -13.51
N ARG A 40 7.23 17.64 -13.69
CA ARG A 40 6.17 17.88 -12.69
C ARG A 40 5.26 16.67 -12.55
N LYS A 41 4.91 16.03 -13.66
CA LYS A 41 4.13 14.79 -13.75
C LYS A 41 4.85 13.66 -13.02
N ASN A 42 6.13 13.45 -13.29
CA ASN A 42 6.93 12.43 -12.63
C ASN A 42 7.05 12.67 -11.11
N ARG A 43 7.29 13.91 -10.67
CA ARG A 43 7.25 14.23 -9.24
C ARG A 43 5.89 13.96 -8.61
N ARG A 44 4.79 14.28 -9.31
CA ARG A 44 3.45 14.02 -8.79
C ARG A 44 3.17 12.51 -8.71
N TYR A 45 3.59 11.71 -9.69
CA TYR A 45 3.51 10.25 -9.59
C TYR A 45 4.26 9.71 -8.38
N ALA A 46 5.47 10.23 -8.09
CA ALA A 46 6.20 9.84 -6.90
C ALA A 46 5.42 10.19 -5.61
N SER A 47 4.87 11.40 -5.52
CA SER A 47 4.03 11.80 -4.38
C SER A 47 2.80 10.89 -4.24
N LEU A 48 2.08 10.62 -5.34
CA LEU A 48 0.90 9.76 -5.32
C LEU A 48 1.22 8.33 -4.87
N VAL A 49 2.34 7.75 -5.30
CA VAL A 49 2.78 6.42 -4.81
C VAL A 49 3.03 6.44 -3.30
N ILE A 50 3.66 7.49 -2.79
CA ILE A 50 3.91 7.64 -1.35
C ILE A 50 2.61 7.77 -0.56
N GLU A 51 1.67 8.58 -1.05
CA GLU A 51 0.36 8.79 -0.44
C GLU A 51 -0.46 7.49 -0.46
N LEU A 52 -0.48 6.76 -1.57
CA LEU A 52 -1.16 5.47 -1.68
C LEU A 52 -0.58 4.43 -0.70
N CYS A 53 0.75 4.36 -0.55
CA CYS A 53 1.39 3.51 0.45
C CYS A 53 1.04 3.94 1.88
N SER A 54 0.93 5.24 2.15
CA SER A 54 0.52 5.76 3.46
C SER A 54 -0.90 5.31 3.81
N ILE A 55 -1.85 5.38 2.88
CA ILE A 55 -3.24 4.91 3.08
C ILE A 55 -3.23 3.41 3.42
N MET A 56 -2.45 2.62 2.69
CA MET A 56 -2.33 1.18 2.95
C MET A 56 -1.72 0.86 4.31
N GLU A 57 -0.68 1.59 4.70
CA GLU A 57 -0.03 1.45 6.01
C GLU A 57 -0.98 1.83 7.15
N GLN A 58 -1.71 2.94 7.01
CA GLN A 58 -2.73 3.36 7.98
C GLN A 58 -3.84 2.33 8.13
N MET A 59 -4.38 1.81 7.00
CA MET A 59 -5.40 0.77 7.03
C MET A 59 -4.90 -0.48 7.78
N LEU A 60 -3.69 -0.96 7.48
CA LEU A 60 -3.10 -2.14 8.12
C LEU A 60 -2.83 -1.90 9.62
N ASN A 61 -2.34 -0.71 9.99
CA ASN A 61 -2.13 -0.33 11.38
C ASN A 61 -3.43 -0.23 12.17
N GLN A 62 -4.49 0.36 11.61
CA GLN A 62 -5.80 0.41 12.23
C GLN A 62 -6.36 -1.00 12.47
N LEU A 63 -6.22 -1.91 11.49
CA LEU A 63 -6.60 -3.31 11.68
C LEU A 63 -5.81 -3.95 12.81
N TYR A 64 -4.49 -3.74 12.86
CA TYR A 64 -3.63 -4.29 13.90
C TYR A 64 -4.04 -3.77 15.29
N GLN A 65 -4.24 -2.46 15.42
CA GLN A 65 -4.66 -1.82 16.67
C GLN A 65 -6.00 -2.35 17.17
N ASN A 66 -6.99 -2.51 16.28
CA ASN A 66 -8.31 -3.02 16.66
C ASN A 66 -8.29 -4.50 17.09
N VAL A 67 -7.39 -5.29 16.51
CA VAL A 67 -7.21 -6.71 16.83
C VAL A 67 -6.48 -6.90 18.15
N TYR A 68 -5.34 -6.23 18.32
CA TYR A 68 -4.45 -6.43 19.47
C TYR A 68 -4.66 -5.43 20.62
N GLN A 69 -5.51 -4.41 20.41
CA GLN A 69 -5.77 -3.32 21.36
C GLN A 69 -4.49 -2.59 21.81
N LYS A 70 -3.50 -2.53 20.91
CA LYS A 70 -2.22 -1.85 21.14
C LYS A 70 -1.65 -1.28 19.84
N SER A 71 -0.83 -0.25 19.95
CA SER A 71 -0.08 0.30 18.83
C SER A 71 0.94 -0.72 18.29
N PHE A 72 1.20 -0.64 16.98
CA PHE A 72 2.26 -1.41 16.36
C PHE A 72 3.63 -0.94 16.88
N ASN A 73 4.44 -1.89 17.35
CA ASN A 73 5.80 -1.65 17.81
C ASN A 73 6.73 -2.64 17.09
N SER A 74 7.38 -2.17 16.02
CA SER A 74 8.28 -3.01 15.23
C SER A 74 9.46 -3.50 16.07
N THR A 75 10.01 -2.66 16.95
CA THR A 75 11.16 -3.01 17.81
C THR A 75 10.86 -4.20 18.71
N GLU A 76 9.65 -4.29 19.26
CA GLU A 76 9.23 -5.46 20.06
C GLU A 76 9.15 -6.72 19.22
N LEU A 77 8.51 -6.64 18.04
CA LEU A 77 8.34 -7.78 17.16
C LEU A 77 9.67 -8.25 16.56
N MET A 78 10.61 -7.35 16.29
CA MET A 78 11.96 -7.69 15.79
C MET A 78 12.80 -8.51 16.80
N LYS A 79 12.42 -8.56 18.08
CA LYS A 79 13.02 -9.49 19.05
C LYS A 79 12.80 -10.95 18.62
N ILE A 80 11.72 -11.24 17.89
CA ILE A 80 11.41 -12.54 17.32
C ILE A 80 12.24 -12.76 16.04
N PRO A 81 13.08 -13.80 15.95
CA PRO A 81 13.98 -14.01 14.81
C PRO A 81 13.29 -13.99 13.43
N ALA A 82 12.08 -14.53 13.34
CA ALA A 82 11.29 -14.59 12.11
C ALA A 82 10.92 -13.21 11.52
N TYR A 83 11.04 -12.13 12.29
CA TYR A 83 10.69 -10.78 11.88
C TYR A 83 11.87 -9.84 11.62
N ARG A 84 13.11 -10.24 11.95
CA ARG A 84 14.29 -9.34 11.87
C ARG A 84 14.59 -8.82 10.46
N ALA A 85 14.33 -9.64 9.44
CA ALA A 85 14.56 -9.28 8.04
C ALA A 85 13.30 -8.75 7.33
N ARG A 86 12.18 -8.57 8.06
CA ARG A 86 10.92 -8.13 7.47
C ARG A 86 10.74 -6.63 7.61
N SER A 87 10.11 -6.02 6.62
CA SER A 87 9.60 -4.66 6.74
C SER A 87 8.44 -4.58 7.74
N ASN A 88 8.18 -3.38 8.29
CA ASN A 88 7.05 -3.15 9.19
C ASN A 88 5.72 -3.65 8.61
N MET A 89 5.50 -3.40 7.33
CA MET A 89 4.29 -3.81 6.62
C MET A 89 4.15 -5.35 6.59
N GLU A 90 5.23 -6.06 6.26
CA GLU A 90 5.25 -7.53 6.26
C GLU A 90 5.08 -8.13 7.66
N MET A 91 5.58 -7.45 8.70
CA MET A 91 5.36 -7.83 10.10
C MET A 91 3.87 -7.67 10.48
N ILE A 92 3.25 -6.55 10.12
CA ILE A 92 1.82 -6.32 10.37
C ILE A 92 0.98 -7.36 9.62
N GLN A 93 1.27 -7.63 8.34
CA GLN A 93 0.57 -8.66 7.57
C GLN A 93 0.65 -10.04 8.22
N ALA A 94 1.83 -10.43 8.72
CA ALA A 94 2.02 -11.70 9.41
C ALA A 94 1.18 -11.78 10.69
N GLU A 95 1.17 -10.71 11.50
CA GLU A 95 0.37 -10.63 12.72
C GLU A 95 -1.15 -10.63 12.44
N LEU A 96 -1.60 -9.94 11.39
CA LEU A 96 -3.00 -9.94 10.96
C LEU A 96 -3.44 -11.31 10.44
N THR A 97 -2.55 -12.02 9.74
CA THR A 97 -2.82 -13.37 9.22
C THR A 97 -3.09 -14.36 10.36
N LYS A 98 -2.34 -14.28 11.47
CA LYS A 98 -2.61 -15.09 12.69
C LYS A 98 -4.02 -14.88 13.24
N GLN A 99 -4.61 -13.73 12.96
CA GLN A 99 -5.93 -13.31 13.45
C GLN A 99 -7.01 -13.45 12.37
N GLN A 100 -6.77 -14.33 11.39
CA GLN A 100 -7.68 -14.63 10.29
C GLN A 100 -8.02 -13.43 9.40
N ILE A 101 -7.17 -12.41 9.39
CA ILE A 101 -7.22 -11.32 8.42
C ILE A 101 -6.19 -11.64 7.34
N THR A 102 -6.67 -12.23 6.24
CA THR A 102 -5.82 -12.80 5.19
C THR A 102 -6.37 -12.51 3.80
N LEU A 103 -5.56 -12.68 2.78
CA LEU A 103 -5.99 -12.55 1.39
C LEU A 103 -6.91 -13.72 0.99
N LYS A 104 -7.81 -13.47 0.04
CA LYS A 104 -8.60 -14.55 -0.58
C LYS A 104 -7.66 -15.63 -1.13
N SER A 105 -8.07 -16.89 -1.01
CA SER A 105 -7.36 -18.01 -1.64
C SER A 105 -7.11 -17.76 -3.13
N GLY A 106 -5.90 -18.06 -3.59
CA GLY A 106 -5.40 -17.82 -4.95
C GLY A 106 -4.91 -16.40 -5.20
N LYS A 107 -4.94 -15.51 -4.19
CA LYS A 107 -4.45 -14.11 -4.26
C LYS A 107 -3.25 -13.85 -3.35
N GLU A 108 -2.60 -14.88 -2.82
CA GLU A 108 -1.49 -14.81 -1.86
C GLU A 108 -0.31 -14.00 -2.41
N ASN A 109 -0.03 -14.11 -3.72
CA ASN A 109 1.02 -13.34 -4.40
C ASN A 109 0.83 -11.81 -4.30
N MET A 110 -0.37 -11.33 -3.98
CA MET A 110 -0.62 -9.89 -3.77
C MET A 110 0.11 -9.35 -2.55
N ALA A 111 0.39 -10.16 -1.52
CA ALA A 111 1.17 -9.71 -0.37
C ALA A 111 2.61 -9.36 -0.80
N HIS A 112 3.21 -10.22 -1.63
CA HIS A 112 4.53 -9.96 -2.21
C HIS A 112 4.50 -8.74 -3.14
N ALA A 113 3.51 -8.65 -4.03
CA ALA A 113 3.38 -7.51 -4.93
C ALA A 113 3.25 -6.19 -4.14
N LEU A 114 2.47 -6.16 -3.06
CA LEU A 114 2.38 -4.99 -2.19
C LEU A 114 3.73 -4.67 -1.53
N SER A 115 4.48 -5.67 -1.06
CA SER A 115 5.84 -5.47 -0.51
C SER A 115 6.76 -4.79 -1.53
N GLN A 116 6.71 -5.19 -2.80
CA GLN A 116 7.48 -4.54 -3.87
C GLN A 116 7.07 -3.07 -4.08
N VAL A 117 5.78 -2.73 -3.96
CA VAL A 117 5.31 -1.33 -4.01
C VAL A 117 5.87 -0.51 -2.85
N PHE A 118 5.92 -1.09 -1.63
CA PHE A 118 6.53 -0.43 -0.47
C PHE A 118 8.05 -0.26 -0.62
N GLN A 119 8.74 -1.24 -1.22
CA GLN A 119 10.16 -1.12 -1.56
C GLN A 119 10.39 0.01 -2.57
N ALA A 120 9.55 0.12 -3.61
CA ALA A 120 9.60 1.22 -4.56
C ALA A 120 9.37 2.57 -3.87
N ARG A 121 8.39 2.67 -2.95
CA ARG A 121 8.15 3.86 -2.13
C ARG A 121 9.38 4.26 -1.31
N ASN A 122 10.08 3.31 -0.69
CA ASN A 122 11.30 3.62 0.04
C ASN A 122 12.41 4.12 -0.90
N ARG A 123 12.57 3.50 -2.08
CA ARG A 123 13.51 3.97 -3.11
C ARG A 123 13.19 5.40 -3.56
N LEU A 124 11.91 5.73 -3.80
CA LEU A 124 11.50 7.10 -4.12
C LEU A 124 11.93 8.10 -3.06
N ILE A 125 11.77 7.78 -1.78
CA ILE A 125 12.16 8.66 -0.66
C ILE A 125 13.68 8.86 -0.65
N HIS A 126 14.45 7.79 -0.85
CA HIS A 126 15.91 7.88 -0.88
C HIS A 126 16.45 8.62 -2.11
N GLU A 127 15.78 8.51 -3.25
CA GLU A 127 16.15 9.13 -4.53
C GLU A 127 15.49 10.49 -4.75
N ASN A 128 15.15 11.22 -3.67
CA ASN A 128 14.57 12.57 -3.70
C ASN A 128 13.33 12.69 -4.61
N PHE A 129 12.41 11.73 -4.51
CA PHE A 129 11.16 11.67 -5.28
C PHE A 129 11.35 11.55 -6.80
N THR A 130 12.48 10.99 -7.24
CA THR A 130 12.76 10.75 -8.65
C THR A 130 12.01 9.50 -9.13
N PHE A 131 10.89 9.69 -9.85
CA PHE A 131 10.05 8.57 -10.28
C PHE A 131 10.74 7.59 -11.24
N ALA A 132 11.61 8.09 -12.11
CA ALA A 132 12.40 7.25 -13.02
C ALA A 132 13.25 6.18 -12.28
N SER A 133 13.58 6.39 -11.00
CA SER A 133 14.33 5.42 -10.20
C SER A 133 13.59 4.11 -9.94
N ILE A 134 12.26 4.08 -10.09
CA ILE A 134 11.43 2.89 -9.85
C ILE A 134 10.75 2.34 -11.10
N VAL A 135 10.99 2.98 -12.25
CA VAL A 135 10.50 2.54 -13.55
C VAL A 135 11.32 1.32 -13.99
N LYS A 136 10.65 0.27 -14.47
CA LYS A 136 11.31 -0.92 -15.01
C LYS A 136 11.78 -0.65 -16.44
N GLU A 137 12.85 -1.33 -16.88
CA GLU A 137 13.51 -1.10 -18.17
C GLU A 137 12.57 -1.10 -19.40
N ASP A 138 11.46 -1.84 -19.35
CA ASP A 138 10.48 -1.94 -20.44
C ASP A 138 9.14 -1.23 -20.16
N MET A 139 9.06 -0.36 -19.14
CA MET A 139 7.82 0.32 -18.75
C MET A 139 7.95 1.83 -18.89
N LYS A 140 6.82 2.48 -19.22
CA LYS A 140 6.68 3.92 -19.05
C LYS A 140 6.33 4.27 -17.60
N GLU A 141 6.53 5.52 -17.20
CA GLU A 141 6.20 6.03 -15.88
C GLU A 141 4.72 5.82 -15.55
N GLU A 142 3.86 6.16 -16.49
CA GLU A 142 2.41 6.03 -16.32
C GLU A 142 1.99 4.58 -16.11
N GLN A 143 2.50 3.64 -16.91
CA GLN A 143 2.26 2.21 -16.75
C GLN A 143 2.79 1.68 -15.42
N THR A 144 3.93 2.20 -14.97
CA THR A 144 4.52 1.84 -13.67
C THR A 144 3.61 2.30 -12.54
N PHE A 145 3.10 3.53 -12.61
CA PHE A 145 2.14 4.07 -11.65
C PHE A 145 0.84 3.26 -11.63
N GLU A 146 0.23 3.01 -12.79
CA GLU A 146 -1.02 2.25 -12.93
C GLU A 146 -0.90 0.84 -12.34
N ALA A 147 0.23 0.16 -12.58
CA ALA A 147 0.49 -1.17 -12.02
C ALA A 147 0.58 -1.15 -10.48
N MET A 148 1.18 -0.10 -9.90
CA MET A 148 1.24 0.07 -8.44
C MET A 148 -0.13 0.39 -7.85
N LEU A 149 -0.90 1.28 -8.49
CA LEU A 149 -2.27 1.60 -8.11
C LEU A 149 -3.18 0.37 -8.16
N ASP A 150 -3.11 -0.44 -9.23
CA ASP A 150 -3.87 -1.69 -9.34
C ASP A 150 -3.49 -2.68 -8.22
N THR A 151 -2.20 -2.84 -7.96
CA THR A 151 -1.70 -3.71 -6.88
C THR A 151 -2.30 -3.32 -5.53
N ILE A 152 -2.29 -2.02 -5.19
CA ILE A 152 -2.87 -1.48 -3.96
C ILE A 152 -4.39 -1.72 -3.90
N LYS A 153 -5.12 -1.37 -4.98
CA LYS A 153 -6.57 -1.56 -5.08
C LYS A 153 -6.96 -3.02 -4.92
N ARG A 154 -6.23 -3.93 -5.57
CA ARG A 154 -6.50 -5.37 -5.55
C ARG A 154 -6.15 -5.98 -4.21
N TYR A 155 -5.00 -5.67 -3.63
CA TYR A 155 -4.65 -6.16 -2.29
C TYR A 155 -5.76 -5.79 -1.29
N ARG A 156 -6.15 -4.51 -1.23
CA ARG A 156 -7.26 -4.05 -0.38
C ARG A 156 -8.54 -4.81 -0.69
N LYS A 157 -8.94 -4.91 -1.96
CA LYS A 157 -10.17 -5.62 -2.36
C LYS A 157 -10.18 -7.07 -1.87
N HIS A 158 -9.05 -7.77 -1.94
CA HIS A 158 -8.93 -9.19 -1.65
C HIS A 158 -8.61 -9.52 -0.19
N LEU A 159 -8.24 -8.56 0.65
CA LEU A 159 -8.12 -8.77 2.09
C LEU A 159 -9.47 -9.17 2.69
N LYS A 160 -9.52 -10.22 3.51
CA LYS A 160 -10.73 -10.73 4.17
C LYS A 160 -10.49 -10.90 5.66
N TYR A 161 -11.56 -10.83 6.44
CA TYR A 161 -11.59 -11.26 7.82
C TYR A 161 -12.46 -12.52 7.91
N LEU A 162 -11.85 -13.65 8.25
CA LEU A 162 -12.48 -14.98 8.19
C LEU A 162 -13.05 -15.45 9.53
N ARG A 163 -12.97 -14.64 10.59
CA ARG A 163 -13.48 -15.02 11.90
C ARG A 163 -15.00 -15.26 11.84
N PRO A 164 -15.49 -16.43 12.30
CA PRO A 164 -16.92 -16.63 12.49
C PRO A 164 -17.44 -15.62 13.51
N GLU A 165 -18.67 -15.13 13.31
CA GLU A 165 -19.38 -14.32 14.32
C GLU A 165 -19.88 -15.22 15.44
#